data_AF-A0A1X6N1W1-F1
#
_entry.id   AF-A0A1X6N1W1-F1
#
_cell.length_a   1.000
_cell.length_b   1.000
_cell.length_c   1.000
_cell.angle_alpha   90.00
_cell.angle_beta   90.00
_cell.angle_gamma   90.00
#
_symmetry.space_group_name_H-M   'P 1'
#
loop_
_entity.id
_entity.type
_entity.pdbx_description
1 polymer ?
#
loop_
_entity_poly.entity_id
_entity_poly.type
_entity_poly.pdbx_seq_one_letter_code
_entity_poly.pdbx_strand_id
1 'polypeptide(L)'
;MFARNAAAALLALPFLAHATYAQTCARSYTVQEGDICNSISAAHNVSTYQLAAVNAAINADCSNLTPGETLCLGYAGSDCTTTYVVALGDDCDSVAQAHSLNTTVLYENNPQIDASCENLYVGEVLCVANDAEVPISGSITASIATAIPTTATLANATATATPSITVVSTAVPSASASASSTGDDSGDDGDDGDDGDLPWCDEL
;
A
#
# COMPACT_ATOMS: atom_id res chain seq x y z
N MET A 1 3.06 7.46 -85.52
CA MET A 1 3.75 6.54 -84.60
C MET A 1 4.28 7.36 -83.44
N PHE A 2 3.65 7.31 -82.26
CA PHE A 2 4.25 7.80 -81.01
C PHE A 2 3.77 6.92 -79.88
N ALA A 3 4.63 5.97 -79.48
CA ALA A 3 4.47 5.20 -78.24
C ALA A 3 4.99 6.06 -77.09
N ARG A 4 4.22 6.16 -76.00
CA ARG A 4 4.68 6.76 -74.74
C ARG A 4 4.81 5.65 -73.71
N ASN A 5 6.05 5.40 -73.32
CA ASN A 5 6.47 4.45 -72.31
C ASN A 5 5.93 4.87 -70.93
N ALA A 6 5.29 3.94 -70.23
CA ALA A 6 4.98 4.09 -68.82
C ALA A 6 6.12 3.46 -68.00
N ALA A 7 6.85 4.29 -67.24
CA ALA A 7 7.77 3.82 -66.22
C ALA A 7 7.00 3.66 -64.90
N ALA A 8 6.90 2.43 -64.40
CA ALA A 8 6.35 2.14 -63.08
C ALA A 8 7.47 2.25 -62.04
N ALA A 9 7.37 3.22 -61.14
CA ALA A 9 8.25 3.35 -59.99
C ALA A 9 7.73 2.45 -58.85
N LEU A 10 8.45 1.36 -58.56
CA LEU A 10 8.23 0.51 -57.38
C LEU A 10 8.80 1.23 -56.14
N LEU A 11 7.91 1.81 -55.33
CA LEU A 11 8.25 2.32 -54.00
C LEU A 11 8.43 1.14 -53.04
N ALA A 12 9.68 0.84 -52.69
CA ALA A 12 9.99 -0.09 -51.61
C ALA A 12 9.78 0.63 -50.26
N LEU A 13 8.76 0.21 -49.51
CA LEU A 13 8.53 0.67 -48.14
C LEU A 13 9.48 -0.08 -47.19
N PRO A 14 10.27 0.61 -46.34
CA PRO A 14 11.09 -0.05 -45.35
C PRO A 14 10.19 -0.64 -44.25
N PHE A 15 10.22 -1.96 -44.09
CA PHE A 15 9.63 -2.64 -42.94
C PHE A 15 10.45 -2.26 -41.71
N LEU A 16 9.90 -1.38 -40.87
CA LEU A 16 10.40 -1.16 -39.51
C LEU A 16 10.13 -2.45 -38.72
N ALA A 17 11.15 -3.29 -38.60
CA ALA A 17 11.15 -4.42 -37.69
C ALA A 17 11.18 -3.90 -36.25
N HIS A 18 10.01 -3.80 -35.63
CA HIS A 18 9.93 -3.58 -34.19
C HIS A 18 10.40 -4.85 -33.51
N ALA A 19 11.59 -4.80 -32.88
CA ALA A 19 12.08 -5.87 -32.04
C ALA A 19 11.18 -5.97 -30.80
N THR A 20 10.27 -6.94 -30.79
CA THR A 20 9.52 -7.31 -29.60
C THR A 20 10.48 -8.08 -28.69
N TYR A 21 11.15 -7.37 -27.77
CA TYR A 21 11.88 -8.04 -26.69
C TYR A 21 10.85 -8.75 -25.80
N ALA A 22 10.91 -10.08 -25.77
CA ALA A 22 10.16 -10.85 -24.79
C ALA A 22 10.68 -10.45 -23.40
N GLN A 23 9.80 -9.86 -22.58
CA GLN A 23 10.13 -9.46 -21.21
C GLN A 23 10.43 -10.74 -20.40
N THR A 24 11.66 -10.87 -19.93
CA THR A 24 12.08 -12.03 -19.14
C THR A 24 11.80 -11.75 -17.67
N CYS A 25 11.04 -12.64 -17.01
CA CYS A 25 10.83 -12.53 -15.57
C CYS A 25 12.17 -12.70 -14.83
N ALA A 26 12.55 -11.70 -14.03
CA ALA A 26 13.80 -11.69 -13.28
C ALA A 26 13.70 -12.50 -11.98
N ARG A 27 12.56 -12.39 -11.31
CA ARG A 27 12.27 -13.07 -10.04
C ARG A 27 10.88 -13.64 -10.08
N SER A 28 10.71 -14.86 -9.57
CA SER A 28 9.41 -15.51 -9.49
C SER A 28 9.11 -15.95 -8.06
N TYR A 29 7.82 -16.12 -7.78
CA TYR A 29 7.30 -16.62 -6.51
C TYR A 29 6.22 -17.65 -6.75
N THR A 30 6.17 -18.69 -5.92
CA THR A 30 5.10 -19.68 -5.96
C THR A 30 4.11 -19.40 -4.84
N VAL A 31 2.86 -19.11 -5.21
CA VAL A 31 1.77 -18.78 -4.29
C VAL A 31 1.58 -19.91 -3.27
N GLN A 32 1.52 -19.54 -2.00
CA GLN A 32 1.21 -20.42 -0.88
C GLN A 32 -0.24 -20.26 -0.44
N GLU A 33 -0.72 -21.20 0.38
CA GLU A 33 -2.05 -21.12 0.97
C GLU A 33 -2.16 -19.90 1.90
N GLY A 34 -3.19 -19.07 1.69
CA GLY A 34 -3.43 -17.86 2.48
C GLY A 34 -2.72 -16.59 1.98
N ASP A 35 -1.95 -16.69 0.89
CA ASP A 35 -1.31 -15.51 0.29
C ASP A 35 -2.31 -14.55 -0.34
N ILE A 36 -2.00 -13.26 -0.22
CA ILE A 36 -2.63 -12.16 -0.95
C ILE A 36 -1.56 -11.28 -1.58
N CYS A 37 -1.91 -10.44 -2.56
CA CYS A 37 -0.91 -9.59 -3.22
C CYS A 37 -0.10 -8.75 -2.25
N ASN A 38 -0.71 -8.17 -1.22
CA ASN A 38 0.01 -7.32 -0.26
C ASN A 38 0.98 -8.10 0.62
N SER A 39 0.63 -9.33 1.04
CA SER A 39 1.54 -10.16 1.85
C SER A 39 2.75 -10.61 1.03
N ILE A 40 2.52 -11.03 -0.22
CA ILE A 40 3.58 -11.36 -1.17
C ILE A 40 4.46 -10.12 -1.42
N SER A 41 3.83 -8.98 -1.70
CA SER A 41 4.51 -7.73 -2.03
C SER A 41 5.43 -7.26 -0.91
N ALA A 42 4.92 -7.28 0.33
CA ALA A 42 5.67 -6.89 1.51
C ALA A 42 6.81 -7.86 1.81
N ALA A 43 6.59 -9.17 1.65
CA ALA A 43 7.59 -10.20 1.94
C ALA A 43 8.70 -10.29 0.87
N HIS A 44 8.41 -9.90 -0.37
CA HIS A 44 9.31 -10.09 -1.51
C HIS A 44 9.79 -8.80 -2.16
N ASN A 45 9.59 -7.65 -1.51
CA ASN A 45 10.05 -6.35 -1.98
C ASN A 45 9.66 -6.11 -3.45
N VAL A 46 8.36 -6.18 -3.72
CA VAL A 46 7.75 -5.83 -5.00
C VAL A 46 6.58 -4.90 -4.71
N SER A 47 6.34 -3.88 -5.52
CA SER A 47 5.16 -3.05 -5.33
C SER A 47 3.89 -3.83 -5.70
N THR A 48 2.79 -3.58 -4.99
CA THR A 48 1.50 -4.23 -5.27
C THR A 48 1.07 -3.99 -6.72
N TYR A 49 1.36 -2.80 -7.25
CA TYR A 49 1.13 -2.48 -8.66
C TYR A 49 2.01 -3.27 -9.60
N GLN A 50 3.32 -3.34 -9.38
CA GLN A 50 4.22 -4.09 -10.26
C GLN A 50 3.80 -5.56 -10.31
N LEU A 51 3.49 -6.16 -9.17
CA LEU A 51 3.02 -7.54 -9.08
C LEU A 51 1.77 -7.78 -9.94
N ALA A 52 0.78 -6.89 -9.85
CA ALA A 52 -0.41 -6.99 -10.70
C ALA A 52 -0.07 -6.75 -12.19
N ALA A 53 0.73 -5.73 -12.50
CA ALA A 53 1.09 -5.31 -13.85
C ALA A 53 1.81 -6.40 -14.65
N VAL A 54 2.72 -7.14 -14.03
CA VAL A 54 3.48 -8.20 -14.69
C VAL A 54 2.75 -9.54 -14.73
N ASN A 55 1.62 -9.68 -14.02
CA ASN A 55 0.79 -10.88 -14.02
C ASN A 55 -0.65 -10.54 -14.40
N ALA A 56 -0.90 -10.32 -15.70
CA ALA A 56 -2.20 -9.88 -16.22
C ALA A 56 -3.40 -10.79 -15.90
N ALA A 57 -3.18 -12.01 -15.39
CA ALA A 57 -4.23 -12.90 -14.92
C ALA A 57 -4.75 -12.52 -13.52
N ILE A 58 -4.01 -11.73 -12.74
CA ILE A 58 -4.45 -11.23 -11.43
C ILE A 58 -5.55 -10.19 -11.65
N ASN A 59 -6.68 -10.36 -10.95
CA ASN A 59 -7.78 -9.40 -10.98
C ASN A 59 -7.50 -8.19 -10.08
N ALA A 60 -8.30 -7.14 -10.24
CA ALA A 60 -8.08 -5.87 -9.52
C ALA A 60 -8.12 -6.01 -7.99
N ASP A 61 -8.86 -6.99 -7.45
CA ASP A 61 -9.00 -7.24 -6.02
C ASP A 61 -7.94 -8.24 -5.47
N CYS A 62 -7.07 -8.77 -6.33
CA CYS A 62 -6.15 -9.86 -6.03
C CYS A 62 -6.80 -11.06 -5.31
N SER A 63 -8.03 -11.40 -5.70
CA SER A 63 -8.83 -12.45 -5.06
C SER A 63 -8.75 -13.81 -5.76
N ASN A 64 -8.01 -13.89 -6.87
CA ASN A 64 -7.96 -15.06 -7.74
C ASN A 64 -6.61 -15.80 -7.74
N LEU A 65 -5.76 -15.56 -6.74
CA LEU A 65 -4.50 -16.30 -6.60
C LEU A 65 -4.77 -17.77 -6.26
N THR A 66 -4.06 -18.67 -6.92
CA THR A 66 -4.17 -20.11 -6.67
C THR A 66 -2.88 -20.69 -6.07
N PRO A 67 -2.92 -21.41 -4.93
CA PRO A 67 -1.72 -22.03 -4.38
C PRO A 67 -1.03 -22.96 -5.39
N GLY A 68 0.29 -22.84 -5.52
CA GLY A 68 1.10 -23.53 -6.51
C GLY A 68 1.28 -22.79 -7.84
N GLU A 69 0.53 -21.72 -8.08
CA GLU A 69 0.74 -20.82 -9.22
C GLU A 69 2.07 -20.08 -9.09
N THR A 70 2.79 -19.93 -10.21
CA THR A 70 4.04 -19.16 -10.24
C THR A 70 3.77 -17.77 -10.79
N LEU A 71 3.97 -16.76 -9.93
CA LEU A 71 3.87 -15.35 -10.27
C LEU A 71 5.25 -14.80 -10.64
N CYS A 72 5.27 -13.86 -11.58
CA CYS A 72 6.42 -13.02 -11.83
C CYS A 72 6.45 -11.85 -10.84
N LEU A 73 7.57 -11.56 -10.21
CA LEU A 73 7.69 -10.41 -9.30
C LEU A 73 8.19 -9.16 -10.03
N GLY A 74 8.92 -9.31 -11.13
CA GLY A 74 9.44 -8.18 -11.91
C GLY A 74 10.18 -8.65 -13.15
N TYR A 75 10.26 -7.78 -14.16
CA TYR A 75 11.00 -8.08 -15.39
C TYR A 75 12.47 -7.64 -15.28
N ALA A 76 13.34 -8.31 -16.02
CA ALA A 76 14.75 -7.94 -16.06
C ALA A 76 14.92 -6.51 -16.64
N GLY A 77 15.51 -5.62 -15.84
CA GLY A 77 15.71 -4.21 -16.20
C GLY A 77 14.54 -3.29 -15.86
N SER A 78 13.47 -3.80 -15.26
CA SER A 78 12.35 -3.01 -14.75
C SER A 78 11.69 -3.72 -13.54
N ASP A 79 12.48 -3.95 -12.49
CA ASP A 79 12.06 -4.60 -11.25
C ASP A 79 12.37 -3.69 -10.07
N CYS A 80 11.33 -3.03 -9.55
CA CYS A 80 11.49 -2.19 -8.37
C CYS A 80 11.60 -3.04 -7.11
N THR A 81 12.78 -2.97 -6.49
CA THR A 81 13.11 -3.70 -5.25
C THR A 81 13.18 -2.79 -4.02
N THR A 82 13.19 -1.47 -4.23
CA THR A 82 13.16 -0.48 -3.14
C THR A 82 11.70 -0.14 -2.86
N THR A 83 11.11 -0.78 -1.84
CA THR A 83 9.67 -0.72 -1.57
C THR A 83 9.34 -0.21 -0.17
N TYR A 84 8.16 0.38 -0.02
CA TYR A 84 7.61 0.84 1.25
C TYR A 84 6.20 0.30 1.47
N VAL A 85 5.87 -0.08 2.70
CA VAL A 85 4.52 -0.53 3.07
C VAL A 85 3.79 0.62 3.73
N VAL A 86 2.67 1.04 3.12
CA VAL A 86 1.86 2.16 3.57
C VAL A 86 1.32 1.92 4.98
N ALA A 87 1.52 2.90 5.84
CA ALA A 87 1.01 2.94 7.21
C ALA A 87 -0.20 3.88 7.33
N LEU A 88 -0.87 3.80 8.48
CA LEU A 88 -1.97 4.70 8.80
C LEU A 88 -1.45 6.12 9.02
N GLY A 89 -2.08 7.10 8.37
CA GLY A 89 -1.68 8.51 8.40
C GLY A 89 -0.69 8.90 7.30
N ASP A 90 -0.31 7.96 6.44
CA ASP A 90 0.53 8.27 5.28
C ASP A 90 -0.27 8.97 4.18
N ASP A 91 0.43 9.87 3.47
CA ASP A 91 0.03 10.47 2.21
C ASP A 91 1.22 10.46 1.23
N CYS A 92 0.99 10.84 -0.03
CA CYS A 92 2.05 10.81 -1.04
C CYS A 92 3.22 11.75 -0.73
N ASP A 93 2.96 12.89 -0.10
CA ASP A 93 3.99 13.90 0.18
C ASP A 93 4.90 13.46 1.34
N SER A 94 4.30 12.93 2.41
CA SER A 94 5.00 12.38 3.57
C SER A 94 5.83 11.16 3.20
N VAL A 95 5.30 10.23 2.39
CA VAL A 95 6.06 9.09 1.87
C VAL A 95 7.19 9.57 0.96
N ALA A 96 6.93 10.47 0.02
CA ALA A 96 7.98 10.99 -0.86
C ALA A 96 9.10 11.68 -0.06
N GLN A 97 8.75 12.50 0.93
CA GLN A 97 9.72 13.18 1.78
C GLN A 97 10.54 12.19 2.62
N ALA A 98 9.90 11.20 3.25
CA ALA A 98 10.56 10.20 4.07
C ALA A 98 11.59 9.38 3.27
N HIS A 99 11.34 9.16 1.99
CA HIS A 99 12.20 8.41 1.08
C HIS A 99 13.09 9.29 0.18
N SER A 100 13.09 10.61 0.39
CA SER A 100 13.84 11.59 -0.42
C SER A 100 13.52 11.53 -1.93
N LEU A 101 12.26 11.22 -2.25
CA LEU A 101 11.77 11.07 -3.62
C LEU A 101 11.19 12.37 -4.17
N ASN A 102 11.27 12.51 -5.49
CA ASN A 102 10.40 13.41 -6.22
C ASN A 102 9.00 12.77 -6.33
N THR A 103 7.95 13.50 -5.98
CA THR A 103 6.56 13.00 -6.08
C THR A 103 6.20 12.57 -7.51
N THR A 104 6.77 13.20 -8.53
CA THR A 104 6.61 12.76 -9.93
C THR A 104 7.12 11.34 -10.14
N VAL A 105 8.30 11.01 -9.62
CA VAL A 105 8.86 9.66 -9.71
C VAL A 105 8.02 8.67 -8.89
N LEU A 106 7.48 9.10 -7.74
CA LEU A 106 6.56 8.27 -6.97
C LEU A 106 5.34 7.87 -7.81
N TYR A 107 4.71 8.80 -8.53
CA TYR A 107 3.59 8.51 -9.42
C TYR A 107 3.98 7.69 -10.65
N GLU A 108 5.16 7.91 -11.23
CA GLU A 108 5.67 7.11 -12.35
C GLU A 108 5.89 5.64 -11.96
N ASN A 109 6.41 5.43 -10.76
CA ASN A 109 6.63 4.09 -10.20
C ASN A 109 5.34 3.46 -9.64
N ASN A 110 4.31 4.26 -9.35
CA ASN A 110 3.04 3.80 -8.79
C ASN A 110 1.83 4.41 -9.54
N PRO A 111 1.63 4.07 -10.82
CA PRO A 111 0.58 4.65 -11.66
C PRO A 111 -0.85 4.32 -11.23
N GLN A 112 -1.03 3.40 -10.27
CA GLN A 112 -2.32 3.14 -9.66
C GLN A 112 -2.77 4.26 -8.71
N ILE A 113 -1.84 5.08 -8.21
CA ILE A 113 -2.17 6.21 -7.34
C ILE A 113 -2.82 7.30 -8.19
N ASP A 114 -3.98 7.78 -7.75
CA ASP A 114 -4.67 8.88 -8.40
C ASP A 114 -3.96 10.23 -8.15
N ALA A 115 -4.29 11.22 -8.98
CA ALA A 115 -3.66 12.54 -8.89
C ALA A 115 -3.95 13.28 -7.56
N SER A 116 -4.98 12.87 -6.81
CA SER A 116 -5.34 13.40 -5.49
C SER A 116 -4.67 12.64 -4.34
N CYS A 117 -4.01 11.51 -4.59
CA CYS A 117 -3.51 10.58 -3.59
C CYS A 117 -4.58 10.10 -2.58
N GLU A 118 -5.86 10.06 -2.99
CA GLU A 118 -6.97 9.69 -2.09
C GLU A 118 -7.21 8.18 -2.04
N ASN A 119 -6.64 7.43 -2.98
CA ASN A 119 -6.78 5.98 -3.07
C ASN A 119 -5.68 5.17 -2.34
N LEU A 120 -4.82 5.84 -1.57
CA LEU A 120 -3.77 5.18 -0.79
C LEU A 120 -4.38 4.45 0.42
N TYR A 121 -3.97 3.19 0.66
CA TYR A 121 -4.52 2.38 1.76
C TYR A 121 -3.47 1.62 2.55
N VAL A 122 -3.77 1.37 3.84
CA VAL A 122 -2.85 0.72 4.77
C VAL A 122 -2.52 -0.70 4.29
N GLY A 123 -1.22 -1.01 4.23
CA GLY A 123 -0.70 -2.29 3.77
C GLY A 123 -0.48 -2.39 2.26
N GLU A 124 -0.81 -1.36 1.48
CA GLU A 124 -0.35 -1.25 0.09
C GLU A 124 1.19 -1.15 0.06
N VAL A 125 1.82 -1.78 -0.93
CA VAL A 125 3.28 -1.72 -1.08
C VAL A 125 3.62 -0.85 -2.29
N LEU A 126 4.30 0.27 -2.03
CA LEU A 126 4.73 1.22 -3.04
C LEU A 126 6.16 0.96 -3.48
N CYS A 127 6.45 1.22 -4.75
CA CYS A 127 7.81 1.37 -5.24
C CYS A 127 8.32 2.77 -4.89
N VAL A 128 9.37 2.83 -4.08
CA VAL A 128 9.99 4.07 -3.58
C VAL A 128 11.45 4.20 -4.06
N ALA A 129 11.73 3.68 -5.25
CA ALA A 129 13.00 3.90 -5.92
C ALA A 129 13.12 5.35 -6.44
N ASN A 130 14.35 5.88 -6.46
CA ASN A 130 14.64 7.24 -6.92
C ASN A 130 14.62 7.38 -8.45
N ASP A 131 14.74 6.25 -9.16
CA ASP A 131 14.64 6.16 -10.61
C ASP A 131 13.31 5.47 -10.99
N ALA A 132 12.86 5.70 -12.22
CA ALA A 132 11.71 4.98 -12.76
C ALA A 132 12.09 3.53 -13.06
N GLU A 133 11.70 2.60 -12.18
CA GLU A 133 12.07 1.18 -12.24
C GLU A 133 10.89 0.28 -12.63
N VAL A 134 9.66 0.72 -12.40
CA VAL A 134 8.48 -0.09 -12.71
C VAL A 134 8.21 -0.05 -14.22
N PRO A 135 7.81 -1.15 -14.88
CA PRO A 135 7.55 -1.16 -16.31
C PRO A 135 6.47 -0.13 -16.65
N ILE A 136 6.91 0.99 -17.25
CA ILE A 136 6.03 2.01 -17.81
C ILE A 136 5.20 1.38 -18.91
N SER A 137 3.89 1.57 -18.80
CA SER A 137 2.86 1.25 -19.79
C SER A 137 3.16 1.97 -21.12
N GLY A 138 4.12 1.45 -21.88
CA GLY A 138 4.54 1.95 -23.20
C GLY A 138 4.41 0.89 -24.29
N SER A 139 4.01 -0.33 -23.95
CA SER A 139 3.83 -1.42 -24.92
C SER A 139 2.69 -2.39 -24.58
N ILE A 140 1.95 -2.16 -23.50
CA ILE A 140 0.74 -2.91 -23.16
C ILE A 140 -0.37 -1.92 -22.84
N THR A 141 -1.46 -1.94 -23.62
CA THR A 141 -2.72 -1.22 -23.35
C THR A 141 -3.50 -1.85 -22.19
N ALA A 142 -2.81 -2.29 -21.14
CA ALA A 142 -3.42 -2.89 -19.96
C ALA A 142 -3.33 -1.89 -18.80
N SER A 143 -4.27 -0.96 -18.79
CA SER A 143 -4.60 -0.16 -17.61
C SER A 143 -5.29 -1.08 -16.59
N ILE A 144 -4.51 -1.88 -15.87
CA ILE A 144 -5.02 -2.48 -14.64
C ILE A 144 -4.75 -1.48 -13.52
N ALA A 145 -5.77 -0.68 -13.24
CA ALA A 145 -5.85 -0.06 -11.93
C ALA A 145 -6.14 -1.19 -10.95
N THR A 146 -5.17 -1.52 -10.10
CA THR A 146 -5.45 -2.32 -8.90
C THR A 146 -6.52 -1.57 -8.12
N ALA A 147 -7.66 -2.21 -7.90
CA ALA A 147 -8.73 -1.59 -7.13
C ALA A 147 -8.30 -1.54 -5.67
N ILE A 148 -8.77 -0.53 -4.94
CA ILE A 148 -8.65 -0.52 -3.48
C ILE A 148 -9.39 -1.77 -2.98
N PRO A 149 -8.74 -2.67 -2.22
CA PRO A 149 -9.43 -3.82 -1.67
C PRO A 149 -10.64 -3.35 -0.85
N THR A 150 -11.80 -3.97 -1.03
CA THR A 150 -13.04 -3.55 -0.34
C THR A 150 -12.95 -3.58 1.19
N THR A 151 -11.98 -4.33 1.73
CA THR A 151 -11.68 -4.42 3.17
C THR A 151 -10.55 -3.50 3.63
N ALA A 152 -9.91 -2.77 2.72
CA ALA A 152 -8.78 -1.91 3.05
C ALA A 152 -9.23 -0.62 3.76
N THR A 153 -8.42 -0.18 4.71
CA THR A 153 -8.58 1.12 5.38
C THR A 153 -7.75 2.14 4.63
N LEU A 154 -8.35 3.25 4.19
CA LEU A 154 -7.62 4.34 3.55
C LEU A 154 -6.55 4.90 4.51
N ALA A 155 -5.35 5.15 4.00
CA ALA A 155 -4.22 5.62 4.78
C ALA A 155 -4.50 7.02 5.37
N ASN A 156 -5.10 7.88 4.54
CA ASN A 156 -5.47 9.24 4.92
C ASN A 156 -6.93 9.35 5.39
N ALA A 157 -7.50 8.26 5.93
CA ALA A 157 -8.81 8.33 6.58
C ALA A 157 -8.71 9.30 7.74
N THR A 158 -9.18 10.54 7.54
CA THR A 158 -9.31 11.53 8.60
C THR A 158 -10.02 10.85 9.74
N ALA A 159 -9.38 10.79 10.90
CA ALA A 159 -10.02 10.37 12.13
C ALA A 159 -11.24 11.28 12.33
N THR A 160 -12.39 10.85 11.81
CA THR A 160 -13.67 11.45 12.13
C THR A 160 -13.75 11.25 13.62
N ALA A 161 -13.63 12.37 14.34
CA ALA A 161 -13.65 12.42 15.79
C ALA A 161 -14.66 11.39 16.28
N THR A 162 -14.17 10.42 17.05
CA THR A 162 -15.03 9.50 17.79
C THR A 162 -16.14 10.36 18.38
N PRO A 163 -17.45 10.10 18.12
CA PRO A 163 -18.46 10.75 18.91
C PRO A 163 -18.15 10.36 20.35
N SER A 164 -17.62 11.30 21.11
CA SER A 164 -17.47 11.17 22.54
C SER A 164 -18.90 11.04 23.03
N ILE A 165 -19.34 9.80 23.22
CA ILE A 165 -20.55 9.53 23.98
C ILE A 165 -20.19 9.95 25.40
N THR A 166 -20.44 11.22 25.69
CA THR A 166 -20.57 11.71 27.05
C THR A 166 -21.77 10.98 27.62
N VAL A 167 -21.52 9.82 28.22
CA VAL A 167 -22.47 9.20 29.14
C VAL A 167 -22.63 10.17 30.30
N VAL A 168 -23.64 11.03 30.21
CA VAL A 168 -24.20 11.75 31.35
C VAL A 168 -24.79 10.67 32.24
N SER A 169 -24.01 10.26 33.24
CA SER A 169 -24.45 9.38 34.30
C SER A 169 -25.49 10.13 35.13
N THR A 170 -26.76 9.99 34.77
CA THR A 170 -27.89 10.40 35.59
C THR A 170 -28.01 9.43 36.76
N ALA A 171 -27.62 9.92 37.95
CA ALA A 171 -27.83 9.23 39.21
C ALA A 171 -29.32 8.92 39.41
N VAL A 172 -29.61 7.64 39.66
CA VAL A 172 -30.92 7.15 40.09
C VAL A 172 -30.99 7.25 41.61
N PRO A 173 -31.96 7.98 42.22
CA PRO A 173 -32.20 7.89 43.65
C PRO A 173 -32.94 6.59 43.93
N SER A 174 -32.24 5.60 44.50
CA SER A 174 -32.85 4.38 45.04
C SER A 174 -33.17 4.59 46.51
N ALA A 175 -34.48 4.62 46.83
CA ALA A 175 -35.00 4.72 48.18
C ALA A 175 -35.07 3.34 48.86
N SER A 176 -34.75 3.38 50.16
CA SER A 176 -34.53 2.30 51.12
C SER A 176 -35.66 1.28 51.32
N ALA A 177 -35.27 0.07 51.73
CA ALA A 177 -35.87 -0.61 52.89
C ALA A 177 -34.85 -1.56 53.56
N SER A 178 -34.72 -1.40 54.88
CA SER A 178 -33.73 -1.99 55.79
C SER A 178 -34.18 -3.31 56.45
N ALA A 179 -33.21 -4.16 56.86
CA ALA A 179 -33.10 -4.84 58.17
C ALA A 179 -31.89 -5.80 58.13
N SER A 180 -30.75 -5.49 58.78
CA SER A 180 -30.37 -5.76 60.20
C SER A 180 -29.91 -7.20 60.50
N SER A 181 -28.60 -7.44 60.67
CA SER A 181 -27.97 -7.83 61.96
C SER A 181 -26.51 -8.34 61.84
N THR A 182 -25.64 -7.68 62.64
CA THR A 182 -24.53 -8.18 63.50
C THR A 182 -23.23 -8.81 62.96
N GLY A 183 -22.11 -8.28 63.47
CA GLY A 183 -20.78 -8.90 63.62
C GLY A 183 -19.67 -8.11 62.91
N ASP A 184 -19.08 -7.07 63.49
CA ASP A 184 -17.90 -7.09 64.38
C ASP A 184 -16.70 -7.86 63.79
N ASP A 185 -15.69 -7.16 63.26
CA ASP A 185 -14.28 -7.27 63.71
C ASP A 185 -13.35 -6.21 63.05
N SER A 186 -12.84 -5.30 63.87
CA SER A 186 -11.44 -4.81 63.97
C SER A 186 -10.50 -5.19 62.82
N GLY A 187 -9.78 -4.31 62.11
CA GLY A 187 -9.02 -3.11 62.49
C GLY A 187 -7.66 -3.24 61.80
N ASP A 188 -7.10 -2.14 61.28
CA ASP A 188 -5.73 -1.68 61.54
C ASP A 188 -5.29 -0.67 60.47
N ASP A 189 -4.74 0.42 60.99
CA ASP A 189 -4.36 1.66 60.36
C ASP A 189 -2.88 1.62 59.93
N GLY A 190 -2.51 2.56 59.06
CA GLY A 190 -1.12 2.99 58.85
C GLY A 190 -0.65 2.82 57.41
N ASP A 191 0.11 3.73 56.82
CA ASP A 191 0.69 4.97 57.32
C ASP A 191 1.16 5.75 56.09
N ASP A 192 1.28 7.04 56.26
CA ASP A 192 1.69 8.06 55.30
C ASP A 192 3.18 7.94 54.93
N GLY A 193 3.60 8.53 53.81
CA GLY A 193 4.99 8.99 53.69
C GLY A 193 5.64 8.98 52.30
N ASP A 194 6.03 10.20 51.90
CA ASP A 194 7.25 10.58 51.17
C ASP A 194 7.30 10.49 49.63
N ASP A 195 6.89 11.60 49.00
CA ASP A 195 7.80 12.61 48.43
C ASP A 195 9.25 12.18 48.12
N GLY A 196 9.67 12.31 46.86
CA GLY A 196 11.05 12.07 46.45
C GLY A 196 11.36 12.44 45.00
N ASP A 197 11.55 13.74 44.78
CA ASP A 197 12.32 14.41 43.73
C ASP A 197 13.24 13.54 42.83
N LEU A 198 13.05 13.63 41.51
CA LEU A 198 14.13 13.39 40.53
C LEU A 198 14.18 14.48 39.45
N PRO A 199 14.87 15.60 39.71
CA PRO A 199 15.35 16.49 38.68
C PRO A 199 16.86 16.27 38.47
N TRP A 200 17.25 15.69 37.33
CA TRP A 200 18.60 15.90 36.80
C TRP A 200 18.53 16.07 35.29
N CYS A 201 18.24 17.32 34.90
CA CYS A 201 18.87 17.93 33.75
C CYS A 201 20.37 18.12 34.03
N ASP A 202 21.11 18.27 32.93
CA ASP A 202 22.41 18.93 32.76
C ASP A 202 23.66 18.08 32.45
N GLU A 203 24.06 18.29 31.18
CA GLU A 203 25.39 18.59 30.64
C GLU A 203 26.43 17.47 30.54
N LEU A 204 26.72 17.06 29.29
CA LEU A 204 27.97 17.38 28.57
C LEU A 204 27.74 17.41 27.05
#